data_AF-R1ETN4-F1
#
_entry.id   AF-R1ETN4-F1
#
_cell.length_a   1.000
_cell.length_b   1.000
_cell.length_c   1.000
_cell.angle_alpha   90.00
_cell.angle_beta   90.00
_cell.angle_gamma   90.00
#
_symmetry.space_group_name_H-M   'P 1'
#
loop_
_entity.id
_entity.type
_entity.pdbx_description
1 polymer ?
#
loop_
_entity_poly.entity_id
_entity_poly.type
_entity_poly.pdbx_seq_one_letter_code
_entity_poly.pdbx_strand_id
1 'polypeptide(L)'
;MLRRLALTLTAAALLAAIAEARRLYRLCAALRHEIATQQSLRAAERAGRTVAERRLRRAASVVNPATCGYRPIGHIESCFVERRGTPRQGLLVPDARARLRLDPRAVQPAAALEGLEGFSHVHPPGLLGGSIGLFATRTPHRPNPIGLSLAALLHVEGGTLLLGGADLIDGTPVLDVKPYLLHDAPAGATVPSWCAARSDASRIASVHFTAAAEAQLAAAVADGSLRFYTDLETARSAISQMLQLDIRSLEFVTLEQRVEVRRCVQHVPAGSRPART
;
A
#
# COMPACT_ATOMS: atom_id res chain seq x y z
N MET A 1 2.12 -14.03 -76.12
CA MET A 1 2.09 -13.04 -75.03
C MET A 1 1.52 -13.59 -73.71
N LEU A 2 0.31 -14.17 -73.70
CA LEU A 2 -0.38 -14.66 -72.49
C LEU A 2 0.44 -15.62 -71.58
N ARG A 3 1.16 -16.60 -72.14
CA ARG A 3 1.99 -17.53 -71.35
C ARG A 3 3.14 -16.87 -70.59
N ARG A 4 3.76 -15.83 -71.17
CA ARG A 4 4.86 -15.09 -70.51
C ARG A 4 4.33 -14.25 -69.35
N LEU A 5 3.15 -13.64 -69.52
CA LEU A 5 2.49 -12.85 -68.48
C LEU A 5 2.06 -13.70 -67.27
N ALA A 6 1.53 -14.90 -67.53
CA ALA A 6 1.15 -15.85 -66.48
C ALA A 6 2.36 -16.34 -65.66
N LEU A 7 3.49 -16.61 -66.33
CA LEU A 7 4.76 -17.00 -65.68
C LEU A 7 5.35 -15.89 -64.82
N THR A 8 5.25 -14.62 -65.25
CA THR A 8 5.74 -13.49 -64.45
C THR A 8 4.87 -13.23 -63.22
N LEU A 9 3.55 -13.40 -63.33
CA LEU A 9 2.63 -13.23 -62.21
C LEU A 9 2.81 -14.33 -61.15
N THR A 10 2.99 -15.58 -61.55
CA THR A 10 3.27 -16.68 -60.61
C THR A 10 4.63 -16.55 -59.94
N ALA A 11 5.66 -16.13 -60.68
CA ALA A 11 6.98 -15.84 -60.10
C ALA A 11 6.94 -14.69 -59.08
N ALA A 12 6.20 -13.62 -59.36
CA ALA A 12 6.02 -12.50 -58.43
C ALA A 12 5.26 -12.93 -57.16
N ALA A 13 4.19 -13.71 -57.29
CA ALA A 13 3.45 -14.27 -56.16
C ALA A 13 4.33 -15.19 -55.29
N LEU A 14 5.18 -16.02 -55.91
CA LEU A 14 6.12 -16.87 -55.19
C LEU A 14 7.18 -16.06 -54.43
N LEU A 15 7.74 -15.02 -55.04
CA LEU A 15 8.69 -14.12 -54.37
C LEU A 15 8.06 -13.38 -53.20
N ALA A 16 6.81 -12.91 -53.35
CA ALA A 16 6.05 -12.29 -52.27
C ALA A 16 5.79 -13.27 -51.12
N ALA A 17 5.40 -14.52 -51.42
CA ALA A 17 5.20 -15.56 -50.41
C ALA A 17 6.50 -15.91 -49.67
N ILE A 18 7.64 -15.98 -50.38
CA ILE A 18 8.97 -16.19 -49.77
C ILE A 18 9.36 -15.01 -48.88
N ALA A 19 9.08 -13.77 -49.30
CA ALA A 19 9.35 -12.57 -48.51
C ALA A 19 8.51 -12.56 -47.21
N GLU A 20 7.22 -12.90 -47.29
CA GLU A 20 6.35 -12.99 -46.12
C GLU A 20 6.76 -14.14 -45.18
N ALA A 21 7.12 -15.30 -45.73
CA ALA A 21 7.64 -16.42 -44.93
C ALA A 21 8.93 -16.03 -44.18
N ARG A 22 9.84 -15.29 -44.82
CA ARG A 22 11.06 -14.76 -44.18
C ARG A 22 10.73 -13.72 -43.10
N ARG A 23 9.73 -12.86 -43.33
CA ARG A 23 9.25 -11.88 -42.35
C ARG A 23 8.68 -12.57 -41.11
N LEU A 24 7.78 -13.54 -41.30
CA LEU A 24 7.20 -14.34 -40.22
C LEU A 24 8.27 -15.11 -39.45
N TYR A 25 9.26 -15.68 -40.15
CA TYR A 25 10.37 -16.40 -39.50
C TYR A 25 11.20 -15.47 -38.59
N ARG A 26 11.55 -14.26 -39.07
CA ARG A 26 12.26 -13.25 -38.26
C ARG A 26 11.45 -12.83 -37.04
N LEU A 27 10.14 -12.64 -37.20
CA LEU A 27 9.25 -12.24 -36.12
C LEU A 27 9.12 -13.35 -35.06
N CYS A 28 8.98 -14.60 -35.48
CA CYS A 28 9.03 -15.77 -34.60
C CYS A 28 10.37 -15.88 -33.86
N ALA A 29 11.49 -15.65 -34.54
CA ALA A 29 12.81 -15.68 -33.90
C ALA A 29 12.95 -14.57 -32.84
N ALA A 30 12.51 -13.35 -33.15
CA ALA A 30 12.51 -12.23 -32.21
C ALA A 30 11.62 -12.50 -30.98
N LEU A 31 10.40 -13.01 -31.19
CA LEU A 31 9.50 -13.39 -30.09
C LEU A 31 10.07 -14.50 -29.22
N ARG A 32 10.71 -15.51 -29.82
CA ARG A 32 11.39 -16.58 -29.05
C ARG A 32 12.53 -16.03 -28.21
N HIS A 33 13.31 -15.10 -28.74
CA HIS A 33 14.37 -14.44 -27.99
C HIS A 33 13.80 -13.63 -26.81
N GLU A 34 12.75 -12.83 -27.04
CA GLU A 34 12.09 -12.07 -25.98
C GLU A 34 11.52 -13.00 -24.89
N ILE A 35 10.83 -14.07 -25.27
CA ILE A 35 10.32 -15.07 -24.32
C ILE A 35 11.46 -15.69 -23.50
N ALA A 36 12.58 -16.05 -24.14
CA ALA A 36 13.74 -16.61 -23.43
C ALA A 36 14.34 -15.62 -22.44
N THR A 37 14.46 -14.34 -22.82
CA THR A 37 14.91 -13.25 -21.94
C THR A 37 13.98 -13.09 -20.75
N GLN A 38 12.66 -13.00 -20.97
CA GLN A 38 11.65 -12.92 -19.92
C GLN A 38 11.67 -14.15 -18.99
N GLN A 39 11.88 -15.34 -19.52
CA GLN A 39 12.03 -16.57 -18.73
C GLN A 39 13.28 -16.53 -17.84
N SER A 40 14.41 -16.05 -18.36
CA SER A 40 15.66 -15.92 -17.58
C SER A 40 15.53 -14.92 -16.43
N LEU A 41 14.92 -13.75 -16.69
CA LEU A 41 14.67 -12.72 -15.68
C LEU A 41 13.78 -13.26 -14.55
N ARG A 42 12.70 -13.97 -14.92
CA ARG A 42 11.80 -14.63 -13.95
C ARG A 42 12.52 -15.73 -13.16
N ALA A 43 13.44 -16.47 -13.78
CA ALA A 43 14.21 -17.51 -13.11
C ALA A 43 15.19 -16.92 -12.08
N ALA A 44 15.90 -15.85 -12.45
CA ALA A 44 16.81 -15.12 -11.55
C ALA A 44 16.06 -14.52 -10.34
N GLU A 45 14.90 -13.88 -10.59
CA GLU A 45 14.01 -13.34 -9.55
C GLU A 45 13.58 -14.45 -8.56
N ARG A 46 13.18 -15.62 -9.07
CA ARG A 46 12.80 -16.79 -8.25
C ARG A 46 13.96 -17.28 -7.40
N ALA A 47 15.15 -17.43 -8.00
CA ALA A 47 16.33 -17.90 -7.29
C ALA A 47 16.70 -16.98 -6.12
N GLY A 48 16.66 -15.66 -6.33
CA GLY A 48 16.88 -14.66 -5.28
C GLY A 48 15.89 -14.79 -4.12
N ARG A 49 14.58 -14.95 -4.43
CA ARG A 49 13.55 -15.19 -3.41
C ARG A 49 13.75 -16.49 -2.64
N THR A 50 14.10 -17.58 -3.31
CA THR A 50 14.34 -18.87 -2.64
C THR A 50 15.51 -18.78 -1.66
N VAL A 51 16.51 -17.94 -1.91
CA VAL A 51 17.59 -17.68 -0.94
C VAL A 51 17.08 -16.88 0.26
N ALA A 52 16.31 -15.81 0.04
CA ALA A 52 15.73 -15.01 1.12
C ALA A 52 14.75 -15.82 2.00
N GLU A 53 13.83 -16.56 1.37
CA GLU A 53 12.88 -17.44 2.07
C GLU A 53 13.61 -18.52 2.89
N ARG A 54 14.69 -19.11 2.37
CA ARG A 54 15.49 -20.11 3.11
C ARG A 54 16.16 -19.50 4.34
N ARG A 55 16.65 -18.25 4.25
CA ARG A 55 17.22 -17.53 5.40
C ARG A 55 16.14 -17.21 6.45
N LEU A 56 14.97 -16.73 6.01
CA LEU A 56 13.82 -16.47 6.88
C LEU A 56 13.34 -17.72 7.63
N ARG A 57 13.20 -18.87 6.94
CA ARG A 57 12.79 -20.13 7.59
C ARG A 57 13.77 -20.60 8.67
N ARG A 58 15.08 -20.36 8.48
CA ARG A 58 16.11 -20.65 9.50
C ARG A 58 16.05 -19.70 10.69
N ALA A 59 15.64 -18.46 10.49
CA ALA A 59 15.46 -17.48 11.57
C ALA A 59 14.14 -17.70 12.33
N ALA A 60 13.07 -18.09 11.62
CA ALA A 60 11.74 -18.31 12.19
C ALA A 60 11.66 -19.52 13.14
N SER A 61 12.61 -20.46 13.08
CA SER A 61 12.67 -21.60 14.01
C SER A 61 13.14 -21.22 15.42
N VAL A 62 13.48 -19.95 15.69
CA VAL A 62 14.04 -19.47 16.97
C VAL A 62 13.08 -18.55 17.74
N VAL A 63 11.95 -18.15 17.16
CA VAL A 63 11.04 -17.17 17.79
C VAL A 63 9.78 -17.87 18.27
N ASN A 64 9.44 -17.72 19.54
CA ASN A 64 8.11 -17.98 20.05
C ASN A 64 7.43 -16.61 20.30
N PRO A 65 6.73 -16.05 19.31
CA PRO A 65 6.07 -14.75 19.49
C PRO A 65 4.72 -14.95 20.19
N ALA A 66 4.29 -13.94 20.93
CA ALA A 66 2.91 -13.85 21.40
C ALA A 66 1.96 -14.19 20.24
N THR A 67 1.14 -15.21 20.41
CA THR A 67 0.27 -15.75 19.36
C THR A 67 -0.82 -14.72 19.02
N CYS A 68 -0.59 -13.92 17.98
CA CYS A 68 -1.65 -13.11 17.39
C CYS A 68 -2.57 -14.03 16.56
N GLY A 69 -3.68 -14.47 17.16
CA GLY A 69 -4.71 -15.23 16.45
C GLY A 69 -5.58 -14.29 15.61
N TYR A 70 -5.90 -14.69 14.38
CA TYR A 70 -6.92 -14.03 13.57
C TYR A 70 -8.16 -14.92 13.48
N ARG A 71 -9.35 -14.30 13.43
CA ARG A 71 -10.62 -14.99 13.24
C ARG A 71 -11.03 -14.90 11.78
N PRO A 72 -11.15 -16.02 11.04
CA PRO A 72 -11.72 -16.01 9.70
C PRO A 72 -13.12 -15.38 9.73
N ILE A 73 -13.39 -14.46 8.79
CA ILE A 73 -14.71 -13.81 8.63
C ILE A 73 -15.48 -14.34 7.41
N GLY A 74 -14.90 -15.30 6.69
CA GLY A 74 -15.41 -15.84 5.46
C GLY A 74 -14.37 -16.64 4.68
N HIS A 75 -14.77 -17.17 3.53
CA HIS A 75 -13.95 -18.01 2.66
C HIS A 75 -14.06 -17.57 1.19
N ILE A 76 -12.98 -17.76 0.45
CA ILE A 76 -12.90 -17.46 -0.99
C ILE A 76 -13.10 -18.74 -1.79
N GLU A 77 -14.01 -18.70 -2.76
CA GLU A 77 -14.12 -19.66 -3.87
C GLU A 77 -13.57 -18.99 -5.13
N SER A 78 -12.43 -19.44 -5.66
CA SER A 78 -11.80 -18.82 -6.85
C SER A 78 -11.67 -19.80 -8.02
N CYS A 79 -11.41 -19.27 -9.22
CA CYS A 79 -11.07 -20.11 -10.39
C CYS A 79 -9.73 -20.85 -10.26
N PHE A 80 -8.95 -20.58 -9.20
CA PHE A 80 -7.67 -21.24 -8.94
C PHE A 80 -7.83 -22.35 -7.90
N VAL A 81 -7.71 -23.60 -8.33
CA VAL A 81 -7.84 -24.79 -7.47
C VAL A 81 -6.55 -25.07 -6.70
N GLU A 82 -5.40 -24.71 -7.27
CA GLU A 82 -4.08 -24.92 -6.67
C GLU A 82 -3.18 -23.70 -6.87
N ARG A 83 -2.12 -23.60 -6.06
CA ARG A 83 -1.15 -22.50 -6.12
C ARG A 83 -0.43 -22.42 -7.47
N ARG A 84 -0.25 -23.56 -8.15
CA ARG A 84 0.39 -23.61 -9.47
C ARG A 84 -0.64 -23.13 -10.51
N GLY A 85 -0.37 -21.99 -11.14
CA GLY A 85 -1.31 -21.37 -12.08
C GLY A 85 -2.10 -20.20 -11.50
N THR A 86 -2.07 -19.99 -10.17
CA THR A 86 -2.53 -18.71 -9.58
C THR A 86 -1.54 -17.60 -9.99
N PRO A 87 -2.02 -16.46 -10.52
CA PRO A 87 -1.16 -15.35 -10.86
C PRO A 87 -0.46 -14.82 -9.60
N ARG A 88 0.77 -14.34 -9.76
CA ARG A 88 1.57 -13.79 -8.65
C ARG A 88 0.96 -12.51 -8.08
N GLN A 89 0.17 -11.80 -8.88
CA GLN A 89 -0.55 -10.57 -8.55
C GLN A 89 -1.91 -10.65 -9.26
N GLY A 90 -2.99 -10.34 -8.56
CA GLY A 90 -4.36 -10.54 -9.06
C GLY A 90 -4.62 -9.82 -10.39
N LEU A 91 -4.21 -8.55 -10.49
CA LEU A 91 -4.48 -7.72 -11.68
C LEU A 91 -3.69 -8.10 -12.93
N LEU A 92 -2.74 -9.04 -12.86
CA LEU A 92 -2.08 -9.57 -14.06
C LEU A 92 -3.02 -10.38 -14.95
N VAL A 93 -4.11 -10.90 -14.38
CA VAL A 93 -5.13 -11.67 -15.10
C VAL A 93 -6.50 -11.07 -14.74
N PRO A 94 -6.90 -9.95 -15.36
CA PRO A 94 -8.13 -9.23 -14.99
C PRO A 94 -9.40 -10.06 -15.20
N ASP A 95 -9.35 -11.11 -16.01
CA ASP A 95 -10.45 -12.05 -16.22
C ASP A 95 -10.55 -13.18 -15.19
N ALA A 96 -9.63 -13.24 -14.23
CA ALA A 96 -9.76 -14.13 -13.08
C ALA A 96 -10.98 -13.73 -12.23
N ARG A 97 -11.70 -14.72 -11.70
CA ARG A 97 -12.91 -14.52 -10.92
C ARG A 97 -12.85 -15.28 -9.59
N ALA A 98 -13.43 -14.68 -8.56
CA ALA A 98 -13.59 -15.29 -7.25
C ALA A 98 -14.87 -14.79 -6.57
N ARG A 99 -15.35 -15.55 -5.58
CA ARG A 99 -16.48 -15.20 -4.71
C ARG A 99 -16.02 -15.25 -3.26
N LEU A 100 -16.29 -14.19 -2.51
CA LEU A 100 -16.14 -14.17 -1.06
C LEU A 100 -17.48 -14.54 -0.41
N ARG A 101 -17.49 -15.59 0.41
CA ARG A 101 -18.63 -15.94 1.27
C ARG A 101 -18.30 -15.56 2.70
N LEU A 102 -19.00 -14.57 3.26
CA LEU A 102 -18.86 -14.18 4.66
C LEU A 102 -19.52 -15.22 5.57
N ASP A 103 -18.92 -15.46 6.73
CA ASP A 103 -19.52 -16.27 7.80
C ASP A 103 -20.48 -15.41 8.64
N PRO A 104 -21.80 -15.68 8.61
CA PRO A 104 -22.79 -14.94 9.39
C PRO A 104 -22.56 -14.99 10.91
N ARG A 105 -21.79 -15.97 11.40
CA ARG A 105 -21.42 -16.08 12.83
C ARG A 105 -20.28 -15.14 13.21
N ALA A 106 -19.46 -14.75 12.24
CA ALA A 106 -18.32 -13.87 12.45
C ALA A 106 -18.66 -12.39 12.27
N VAL A 107 -19.57 -12.09 11.32
CA VAL A 107 -20.06 -10.75 10.98
C VAL A 107 -21.48 -10.82 10.45
N GLN A 108 -22.29 -9.77 10.65
CA GLN A 108 -23.62 -9.65 10.03
C GLN A 108 -23.49 -9.16 8.59
N PRO A 109 -23.71 -9.99 7.55
CA PRO A 109 -23.30 -9.64 6.18
C PRO A 109 -23.99 -8.41 5.61
N ALA A 110 -25.32 -8.27 5.81
CA ALA A 110 -26.09 -7.15 5.27
C ALA A 110 -25.59 -5.80 5.81
N ALA A 111 -25.45 -5.68 7.13
CA ALA A 111 -24.93 -4.47 7.77
C ALA A 111 -23.44 -4.25 7.50
N ALA A 112 -22.63 -5.31 7.43
CA ALA A 112 -21.18 -5.17 7.23
C ALA A 112 -20.83 -4.74 5.80
N LEU A 113 -21.64 -5.12 4.81
CA LEU A 113 -21.43 -4.85 3.38
C LEU A 113 -22.12 -3.57 2.90
N GLU A 114 -23.03 -2.99 3.67
CA GLU A 114 -23.78 -1.79 3.30
C GLU A 114 -22.85 -0.66 2.81
N GLY A 115 -23.06 -0.20 1.58
CA GLY A 115 -22.30 0.89 0.96
C GLY A 115 -20.96 0.46 0.35
N LEU A 116 -20.56 -0.81 0.49
CA LEU A 116 -19.32 -1.33 -0.11
C LEU A 116 -19.40 -1.38 -1.65
N GLU A 117 -20.61 -1.53 -2.20
CA GLU A 117 -20.88 -1.54 -3.64
C GLU A 117 -20.51 -0.23 -4.36
N GLY A 118 -20.43 0.88 -3.62
CA GLY A 118 -19.98 2.17 -4.16
C GLY A 118 -18.46 2.26 -4.33
N PHE A 119 -17.70 1.29 -3.83
CA PHE A 119 -16.25 1.28 -3.86
C PHE A 119 -15.72 0.30 -4.90
N SER A 120 -14.75 0.74 -5.70
CA SER A 120 -13.83 -0.18 -6.36
C SER A 120 -12.67 -0.59 -5.44
N HIS A 121 -12.26 0.30 -4.53
CA HIS A 121 -11.13 0.17 -3.59
C HIS A 121 -11.41 0.96 -2.30
N VAL A 122 -10.88 0.54 -1.14
CA VAL A 122 -11.31 1.02 0.19
C VAL A 122 -10.63 2.32 0.63
N HIS A 123 -11.41 3.35 1.00
CA HIS A 123 -10.98 4.50 1.83
C HIS A 123 -12.19 5.26 2.42
N PRO A 124 -12.21 5.62 3.72
CA PRO A 124 -13.24 6.51 4.25
C PRO A 124 -12.65 7.54 5.24
N PRO A 125 -12.86 8.83 4.96
CA PRO A 125 -13.74 9.55 5.87
C PRO A 125 -14.65 10.54 5.12
N GLY A 126 -15.83 10.84 5.70
CA GLY A 126 -16.66 11.95 5.21
C GLY A 126 -18.17 11.85 5.41
N LEU A 127 -18.72 10.91 6.17
CA LEU A 127 -20.18 10.69 6.18
C LEU A 127 -21.03 11.73 6.96
N LEU A 128 -20.46 12.85 7.43
CA LEU A 128 -21.17 13.96 8.09
C LEU A 128 -22.22 13.51 9.16
N GLY A 129 -21.93 12.45 9.91
CA GLY A 129 -22.80 11.92 10.97
C GLY A 129 -23.70 10.73 10.60
N GLY A 130 -23.67 10.22 9.37
CA GLY A 130 -24.39 8.99 9.01
C GLY A 130 -23.63 7.69 9.33
N SER A 131 -24.33 6.56 9.35
CA SER A 131 -23.78 5.21 9.50
C SER A 131 -23.58 4.52 8.13
N ILE A 132 -22.50 3.75 7.98
CA ILE A 132 -22.23 2.92 6.80
C ILE A 132 -21.63 1.58 7.24
N GLY A 133 -21.72 0.56 6.40
CA GLY A 133 -21.27 -0.78 6.71
C GLY A 133 -19.79 -0.86 7.06
N LEU A 134 -19.45 -1.78 7.98
CA LEU A 134 -18.11 -1.93 8.54
C LEU A 134 -17.02 -2.05 7.46
N PHE A 135 -17.25 -2.85 6.42
CA PHE A 135 -16.25 -3.12 5.37
C PHE A 135 -16.13 -1.98 4.36
N ALA A 136 -17.11 -1.07 4.30
CA ALA A 136 -17.01 0.19 3.57
C ALA A 136 -16.17 1.24 4.32
N THR A 137 -15.82 0.99 5.60
CA THR A 137 -14.98 1.89 6.40
C THR A 137 -13.50 1.42 6.52
N ARG A 138 -12.67 2.18 7.26
CA ARG A 138 -11.33 1.82 7.78
C ARG A 138 -11.25 1.99 9.31
N THR A 139 -12.39 1.95 10.01
CA THR A 139 -12.42 2.00 11.48
C THR A 139 -11.49 0.96 12.12
N PRO A 140 -10.82 1.28 13.25
CA PRO A 140 -10.06 0.29 14.02
C PRO A 140 -10.95 -0.77 14.68
N HIS A 141 -12.25 -0.50 14.86
CA HIS A 141 -13.21 -1.42 15.49
C HIS A 141 -13.67 -2.52 14.52
N ARG A 142 -12.82 -3.52 14.29
CA ARG A 142 -13.03 -4.65 13.37
C ARG A 142 -12.92 -6.00 14.08
N PRO A 143 -13.52 -7.07 13.53
CA PRO A 143 -13.31 -8.45 14.00
C PRO A 143 -11.83 -8.85 14.09
N ASN A 144 -11.02 -8.37 13.15
CA ASN A 144 -9.57 -8.44 13.20
C ASN A 144 -9.03 -7.01 13.10
N PRO A 145 -8.43 -6.44 14.16
CA PRO A 145 -7.95 -5.06 14.19
C PRO A 145 -6.61 -4.92 13.45
N ILE A 146 -6.62 -5.20 12.15
CA ILE A 146 -5.43 -5.14 11.29
C ILE A 146 -5.50 -3.84 10.48
N GLY A 147 -4.56 -2.93 10.76
CA GLY A 147 -4.35 -1.70 10.00
C GLY A 147 -3.51 -1.93 8.74
N LEU A 148 -3.69 -1.08 7.73
CA LEU A 148 -2.86 -1.05 6.53
C LEU A 148 -2.36 0.37 6.30
N SER A 149 -1.04 0.54 6.43
CA SER A 149 -0.35 1.81 6.28
C SER A 149 0.55 1.78 5.06
N LEU A 150 0.43 2.80 4.21
CA LEU A 150 1.38 3.05 3.13
C LEU A 150 2.31 4.18 3.58
N ALA A 151 3.59 3.87 3.76
CA ALA A 151 4.60 4.82 4.21
C ALA A 151 5.78 4.88 3.24
N ALA A 152 6.41 6.04 3.15
CA ALA A 152 7.63 6.21 2.37
C ALA A 152 8.81 5.56 3.10
N LEU A 153 9.57 4.71 2.41
CA LEU A 153 10.82 4.19 2.94
C LEU A 153 11.92 5.24 2.74
N LEU A 154 12.36 5.87 3.82
CA LEU A 154 13.43 6.87 3.79
C LEU A 154 14.79 6.20 3.84
N HIS A 155 14.96 5.23 4.74
CA HIS A 155 16.22 4.53 4.93
C HIS A 155 16.05 3.13 5.53
N VAL A 156 16.99 2.22 5.24
CA VAL A 156 17.09 0.89 5.86
C VAL A 156 18.46 0.79 6.52
N GLU A 157 18.47 0.59 7.84
CA GLU A 157 19.71 0.43 8.59
C GLU A 157 19.61 -0.78 9.52
N GLY A 158 20.43 -1.80 9.25
CA GLY A 158 20.42 -3.05 10.00
C GLY A 158 19.05 -3.74 9.94
N GLY A 159 18.33 -3.73 11.07
CA GLY A 159 16.98 -4.28 11.22
C GLY A 159 15.88 -3.21 11.33
N THR A 160 16.21 -1.93 11.13
CA THR A 160 15.30 -0.80 11.33
C THR A 160 14.92 -0.16 9.99
N LEU A 161 13.65 0.19 9.85
CA LEU A 161 13.13 0.96 8.73
C LEU A 161 12.80 2.38 9.20
N LEU A 162 13.45 3.38 8.61
CA LEU A 162 13.06 4.78 8.80
C LEU A 162 11.96 5.11 7.79
N LEU A 163 10.78 5.45 8.29
CA LEU A 163 9.58 5.66 7.49
C LEU A 163 9.13 7.13 7.52
N GLY A 164 8.69 7.64 6.38
CA GLY A 164 8.06 8.96 6.24
C GLY A 164 6.55 8.82 6.01
N GLY A 165 5.76 9.76 6.54
CA GLY A 165 4.31 9.75 6.39
C GLY A 165 3.60 8.61 7.12
N ALA A 166 4.15 8.16 8.25
CA ALA A 166 3.54 7.12 9.07
C ALA A 166 2.28 7.62 9.80
N ASP A 167 1.27 6.77 9.91
CA ASP A 167 -0.03 7.03 10.57
C ASP A 167 -0.26 6.12 11.80
N LEU A 168 0.83 5.50 12.28
CA LEU A 168 0.85 4.52 13.37
C LEU A 168 1.18 5.18 14.71
N ILE A 169 0.57 4.68 15.79
CA ILE A 169 0.88 5.11 17.16
C ILE A 169 2.15 4.38 17.64
N ASP A 170 2.94 5.02 18.49
CA ASP A 170 4.12 4.39 19.11
C ASP A 170 3.76 3.05 19.80
N GLY A 171 4.63 2.06 19.64
CA GLY A 171 4.42 0.71 20.14
C GLY A 171 3.38 -0.15 19.37
N THR A 172 2.81 0.34 18.26
CA THR A 172 1.90 -0.47 17.42
C THR A 172 2.64 -1.71 16.89
N PRO A 173 2.16 -2.94 17.17
CA PRO A 173 2.82 -4.15 16.70
C PRO A 173 2.72 -4.29 15.17
N VAL A 174 3.83 -4.63 14.52
CA VAL A 174 3.91 -4.84 13.07
C VAL A 174 3.73 -6.33 12.75
N LEU A 175 2.73 -6.65 11.93
CA LEU A 175 2.44 -8.04 11.50
C LEU A 175 3.21 -8.46 10.25
N ASP A 176 3.38 -7.54 9.29
CA ASP A 176 3.96 -7.83 7.98
C ASP A 176 4.48 -6.54 7.32
N VAL A 177 5.43 -6.67 6.39
CA VAL A 177 5.99 -5.57 5.60
C VAL A 177 6.03 -6.00 4.14
N LYS A 178 5.43 -5.19 3.25
CA LYS A 178 5.41 -5.45 1.80
C LYS A 178 5.82 -4.21 1.02
N PRO A 179 6.62 -4.36 -0.06
CA PRO A 179 6.89 -3.25 -0.95
C PRO A 179 5.60 -2.87 -1.70
N TYR A 180 5.34 -1.56 -1.81
CA TYR A 180 4.30 -1.04 -2.68
C TYR A 180 4.72 -1.21 -4.14
N LEU A 181 3.84 -1.80 -4.95
CA LEU A 181 4.02 -2.00 -6.37
C LEU A 181 2.98 -1.18 -7.14
N LEU A 182 3.31 -0.74 -8.36
CA LEU A 182 2.36 0.04 -9.18
C LEU A 182 1.03 -0.70 -9.43
N HIS A 183 1.06 -2.03 -9.39
CA HIS A 183 -0.13 -2.88 -9.51
C HIS A 183 -1.08 -2.77 -8.30
N ASP A 184 -0.63 -2.21 -7.17
CA ASP A 184 -1.46 -1.97 -5.99
C ASP A 184 -2.32 -0.69 -6.14
N ALA A 185 -2.06 0.14 -7.15
CA ALA A 185 -2.88 1.29 -7.54
C ALA A 185 -3.41 1.13 -8.98
N PRO A 186 -4.49 0.37 -9.20
CA PRO A 186 -5.07 0.19 -10.52
C PRO A 186 -5.52 1.52 -11.14
N ALA A 187 -5.21 1.70 -12.41
CA ALA A 187 -5.71 2.82 -13.20
C ALA A 187 -7.24 2.78 -13.27
N GLY A 188 -7.89 3.94 -13.10
CA GLY A 188 -9.34 4.06 -13.17
C GLY A 188 -10.09 3.59 -11.92
N ALA A 189 -9.40 3.38 -10.79
CA ALA A 189 -10.05 3.16 -9.50
C ALA A 189 -11.02 4.31 -9.17
N THR A 190 -12.24 3.97 -8.79
CA THR A 190 -13.29 4.89 -8.37
C THR A 190 -13.59 4.77 -6.89
N VAL A 191 -14.01 5.87 -6.29
CA VAL A 191 -14.55 5.95 -4.92
C VAL A 191 -15.89 6.68 -4.96
N PRO A 192 -16.77 6.47 -3.97
CA PRO A 192 -18.00 7.25 -3.84
C PRO A 192 -17.74 8.76 -3.79
N SER A 193 -18.71 9.55 -4.25
CA SER A 193 -18.62 11.01 -4.29
C SER A 193 -18.36 11.64 -2.92
N TRP A 194 -18.91 11.06 -1.86
CA TRP A 194 -18.69 11.51 -0.47
C TRP A 194 -17.27 11.23 0.05
N CYS A 195 -16.51 10.33 -0.58
CA CYS A 195 -15.08 10.15 -0.30
C CYS A 195 -14.22 11.16 -1.08
N ALA A 196 -14.62 11.49 -2.32
CA ALA A 196 -13.95 12.49 -3.14
C ALA A 196 -14.18 13.91 -2.61
N ALA A 197 -15.36 14.16 -2.03
CA ALA A 197 -15.75 15.42 -1.41
C ALA A 197 -15.19 15.53 0.02
N ARG A 198 -13.86 15.53 0.20
CA ARG A 198 -13.29 16.15 1.41
C ARG A 198 -13.61 17.64 1.30
N SER A 199 -14.62 18.12 2.03
CA SER A 199 -14.99 19.53 2.04
C SER A 199 -13.81 20.37 2.53
N ASP A 200 -13.33 21.28 1.67
CA ASP A 200 -12.29 22.28 2.00
C ASP A 200 -12.69 23.15 3.22
N ALA A 201 -13.97 23.16 3.59
CA ALA A 201 -14.52 23.90 4.72
C ALA A 201 -13.94 23.52 6.10
N SER A 202 -13.23 22.40 6.22
CA SER A 202 -12.62 21.93 7.48
C SER A 202 -11.08 22.06 7.53
N ARG A 203 -10.44 22.59 6.48
CA ARG A 203 -8.98 22.73 6.43
C ARG A 203 -8.55 24.03 7.11
N ILE A 204 -7.65 23.94 8.09
CA ILE A 204 -6.99 25.10 8.68
C ILE A 204 -6.11 25.73 7.59
N ALA A 205 -6.42 26.97 7.18
CA ALA A 205 -5.74 27.63 6.06
C ALA A 205 -4.26 27.94 6.36
N SER A 206 -3.95 28.35 7.59
CA SER A 206 -2.59 28.64 8.03
C SER A 206 -2.39 28.28 9.49
N VAL A 207 -1.17 27.88 9.83
CA VAL A 207 -0.73 27.61 11.21
C VAL A 207 0.35 28.62 11.55
N HIS A 208 0.12 29.41 12.59
CA HIS A 208 1.08 30.39 13.10
C HIS A 208 1.56 29.98 14.49
N PHE A 209 2.88 29.99 14.68
CA PHE A 209 3.48 29.70 15.98
C PHE A 209 3.71 31.00 16.74
N THR A 210 3.34 31.01 18.02
CA THR A 210 3.71 32.12 18.90
C THR A 210 5.20 32.07 19.22
N ALA A 211 5.81 33.19 19.61
CA ALA A 211 7.22 33.22 20.01
C ALA A 211 7.54 32.24 21.15
N ALA A 212 6.59 32.03 22.08
CA ALA A 212 6.72 31.04 23.15
C ALA A 212 6.71 29.60 22.60
N ALA A 213 5.84 29.29 21.63
CA ALA A 213 5.78 27.97 21.00
C ALA A 213 7.03 27.67 20.17
N GLU A 214 7.55 28.66 19.42
CA GLU A 214 8.82 28.54 18.69
C GLU A 214 9.98 28.27 19.64
N ALA A 215 10.08 29.01 20.76
CA ALA A 215 11.12 28.78 21.77
C ALA A 215 11.03 27.40 22.41
N GLN A 216 9.82 26.93 22.71
CA GLN A 216 9.58 25.57 23.25
C GLN A 216 9.95 24.48 22.24
N LEU A 217 9.61 24.67 20.96
CA LEU A 217 9.92 23.73 19.91
C LEU A 217 11.42 23.64 19.67
N ALA A 218 12.10 24.78 19.61
CA ALA A 218 13.55 24.85 19.49
C ALA A 218 14.27 24.16 20.66
N ALA A 219 13.81 24.39 21.90
CA ALA A 219 14.34 23.72 23.08
C ALA A 219 14.15 22.19 23.01
N ALA A 220 12.98 21.72 22.58
CA ALA A 220 12.67 20.29 22.46
C ALA A 220 13.45 19.57 21.33
N VAL A 221 13.83 20.30 20.28
CA VAL A 221 14.77 19.79 19.26
C VAL A 221 16.18 19.73 19.85
N ALA A 222 16.62 20.81 20.50
CA ALA A 222 17.98 20.94 21.03
C ALA A 222 18.29 19.93 22.15
N ASP A 223 17.31 19.63 23.02
CA ASP A 223 17.45 18.66 24.11
C ASP A 223 17.21 17.20 23.67
N GLY A 224 16.83 16.98 22.40
CA GLY A 224 16.58 15.65 21.83
C GLY A 224 15.26 15.01 22.26
N SER A 225 14.35 15.76 22.90
CA SER A 225 13.00 15.27 23.23
C SER A 225 12.22 14.84 21.97
N LEU A 226 12.46 15.51 20.85
CA LEU A 226 11.86 15.18 19.56
C LEU A 226 12.71 14.17 18.78
N ARG A 227 12.62 12.89 19.14
CA ARG A 227 13.45 11.78 18.63
C ARG A 227 13.56 11.66 17.10
N PHE A 228 12.57 12.16 16.37
CA PHE A 228 12.48 12.05 14.90
C PHE A 228 12.77 13.37 14.18
N TYR A 229 13.03 14.46 14.91
CA TYR A 229 13.23 15.79 14.34
C TYR A 229 14.54 16.39 14.85
N THR A 230 15.51 16.53 13.93
CA THR A 230 16.86 17.04 14.24
C THR A 230 16.98 18.55 14.08
N ASP A 231 16.02 19.18 13.42
CA ASP A 231 16.00 20.61 13.14
C ASP A 231 14.60 21.19 13.34
N LEU A 232 14.58 22.48 13.70
CA LEU A 232 13.37 23.23 14.01
C LEU A 232 12.43 23.32 12.80
N GLU A 233 12.97 23.47 11.60
CA GLU A 233 12.20 23.66 10.38
C GLU A 233 11.34 22.43 10.07
N THR A 234 11.93 21.24 10.13
CA THR A 234 11.25 19.97 9.90
C THR A 234 10.20 19.70 10.98
N ALA A 235 10.53 19.95 12.25
CA ALA A 235 9.58 19.81 13.36
C ALA A 235 8.36 20.74 13.18
N ARG A 236 8.61 22.00 12.81
CA ARG A 236 7.57 23.00 12.56
C ARG A 236 6.69 22.59 11.39
N SER A 237 7.32 22.15 10.29
CA SER A 237 6.62 21.68 9.10
C SER A 237 5.70 20.50 9.39
N ALA A 238 6.17 19.51 10.15
CA ALA A 238 5.38 18.34 10.52
C ALA A 238 4.16 18.71 11.38
N ILE A 239 4.32 19.58 12.39
CA ILE A 239 3.21 20.06 13.22
C ILE A 239 2.20 20.83 12.39
N SER A 240 2.65 21.73 11.51
CA SER A 240 1.77 22.48 10.60
C SER A 240 0.95 21.54 9.73
N GLN A 241 1.60 20.57 9.08
CA GLN A 241 0.92 19.60 8.21
C GLN A 241 -0.13 18.80 8.97
N MET A 242 0.18 18.32 10.18
CA MET A 242 -0.77 17.55 11.00
C MET A 242 -2.02 18.36 11.34
N LEU A 243 -1.85 19.62 11.74
CA LEU A 243 -2.95 20.51 12.08
C LEU A 243 -3.80 20.89 10.85
N GLN A 244 -3.16 21.12 9.69
CA GLN A 244 -3.87 21.53 8.47
C GLN A 244 -4.59 20.37 7.78
N LEU A 245 -4.01 19.17 7.78
CA LEU A 245 -4.43 18.08 6.92
C LEU A 245 -5.26 17.00 7.62
N ASP A 246 -5.09 16.75 8.93
CA ASP A 246 -5.77 15.63 9.60
C ASP A 246 -5.93 15.82 11.12
N ILE A 247 -6.66 16.86 11.55
CA ILE A 247 -7.07 16.98 12.96
C ILE A 247 -8.26 16.07 13.24
N ARG A 248 -8.01 14.90 13.84
CA ARG A 248 -9.04 13.87 14.10
C ARG A 248 -10.12 14.27 15.13
N SER A 249 -9.98 15.42 15.78
CA SER A 249 -10.90 15.84 16.84
C SER A 249 -11.24 17.34 16.72
N LEU A 250 -12.17 17.67 15.83
CA LEU A 250 -12.72 19.03 15.69
C LEU A 250 -13.58 19.44 16.91
N GLU A 251 -14.06 18.50 17.74
CA GLU A 251 -14.76 18.80 19.00
C GLU A 251 -13.86 19.50 20.04
N PHE A 252 -12.54 19.53 19.85
CA PHE A 252 -11.59 20.29 20.68
C PHE A 252 -11.14 21.59 20.03
N VAL A 253 -11.69 21.94 18.86
CA VAL A 253 -11.39 23.18 18.12
C VAL A 253 -12.52 24.18 18.39
N THR A 254 -12.59 24.67 19.63
CA THR A 254 -13.24 25.95 19.91
C THR A 254 -12.19 27.06 19.80
N LEU A 255 -12.63 28.19 19.22
CA LEU A 255 -11.84 29.39 18.95
C LEU A 255 -10.88 29.72 20.11
N GLU A 256 -9.59 29.87 19.78
CA GLU A 256 -8.50 30.30 20.67
C GLU A 256 -7.97 29.31 21.73
N GLN A 257 -7.52 28.10 21.36
CA GLN A 257 -6.71 27.28 22.27
C GLN A 257 -5.27 26.97 21.83
N ARG A 258 -4.37 27.14 22.80
CA ARG A 258 -2.95 26.74 22.81
C ARG A 258 -2.84 25.22 22.68
N VAL A 259 -2.34 24.74 21.55
CA VAL A 259 -1.92 23.34 21.41
C VAL A 259 -0.59 23.17 22.17
N GLU A 260 -0.61 22.51 23.32
CA GLU A 260 0.63 22.06 23.98
C GLU A 260 1.27 20.94 23.15
N VAL A 261 2.39 21.24 22.50
CA VAL A 261 3.21 20.31 21.68
C VAL A 261 3.60 19.04 22.46
N ARG A 262 3.60 19.09 23.80
CA ARG A 262 3.92 17.96 24.71
C ARG A 262 3.08 16.71 24.51
N ARG A 263 1.85 16.80 23.95
CA ARG A 263 1.00 15.63 23.69
C ARG A 263 1.17 15.02 22.30
N CYS A 264 1.71 15.77 21.34
CA CYS A 264 1.85 15.32 19.95
C CYS A 264 3.17 14.61 19.68
N VAL A 265 4.19 14.85 20.51
CA VAL A 265 5.48 14.15 20.46
C VAL A 265 5.81 13.75 21.88
N GLN A 266 5.69 12.46 22.19
CA GLN A 266 5.81 11.98 23.58
C GLN A 266 7.16 12.38 24.18
N HIS A 267 7.09 13.15 25.27
CA HIS A 267 8.18 13.28 26.22
C HIS A 267 8.38 11.94 26.92
N VAL A 268 9.53 11.31 26.72
CA VAL A 268 9.98 10.19 27.55
C VAL A 268 11.11 10.71 28.43
N PRO A 269 11.00 10.64 29.77
CA PRO A 269 12.05 11.13 30.64
C PRO A 269 13.37 10.39 30.37
N ALA A 270 14.47 11.13 30.38
CA ALA A 270 15.82 10.60 30.20
C ALA A 270 16.15 9.61 31.33
N GLY A 271 15.99 8.31 31.09
CA GLY A 271 16.23 7.32 32.13
C GLY A 271 15.80 5.88 31.84
N SER A 272 16.14 5.31 30.69
CA SER A 272 16.17 3.84 30.54
C SER A 272 17.13 3.43 29.43
N ARG A 273 18.44 3.46 29.73
CA ARG A 273 19.40 2.62 29.01
C ARG A 273 19.02 1.15 29.26
N PRO A 274 18.74 0.31 28.25
CA PRO A 274 18.71 -1.12 28.47
C PRO A 274 20.11 -1.58 28.88
N ALA A 275 20.20 -2.32 29.97
CA ALA A 275 21.45 -2.93 30.41
C ALA A 275 21.99 -3.81 29.27
N ARG A 276 23.28 -3.64 28.97
CA ARG A 276 24.02 -4.61 28.17
C ARG A 276 24.06 -5.92 28.96
N THR A 277 23.38 -6.95 28.45
CA THR A 277 23.69 -8.36 28.69
C THR A 277 23.55 -9.08 27.38
#